data_AF-A0A7X7RWR2-F1
#
_entry.id   AF-A0A7X7RWR2-F1
#
_cell.length_a   1.000
_cell.length_b   1.000
_cell.length_c   1.000
_cell.angle_alpha   90.00
_cell.angle_beta   90.00
_cell.angle_gamma   90.00
#
_symmetry.space_group_name_H-M   'P 1'
#
loop_
_entity.id
_entity.type
_entity.pdbx_description
1 polymer ?
#
loop_
_entity_poly.entity_id
_entity_poly.type
_entity_poly.pdbx_seq_one_letter_code
_entity_poly.pdbx_strand_id
1 'polypeptide(L)'
;MQEAVKIMYRIQSLEIILEETRIVHRDNLPPQYATLQETIEALRNQVPEEHLARYDRIRKNGQAVVNLVNGFCLGCRMEISLGDLNRMKRDEANLICPHCGKFLLLV
;
A
#
# COMPACT_ATOMS: atom_id res chain seq x y z
N MET A 1 0.91 -5.36 -12.88
CA MET A 1 1.16 -4.48 -11.69
C MET A 1 0.09 -4.61 -10.59
N GLN A 2 -1.17 -4.89 -10.93
CA GLN A 2 -2.30 -4.89 -9.98
C GLN A 2 -2.13 -5.78 -8.74
N GLU A 3 -1.66 -7.02 -8.91
CA GLU A 3 -1.49 -7.96 -7.79
C GLU A 3 -0.48 -7.45 -6.75
N ALA A 4 0.65 -6.88 -7.20
CA ALA A 4 1.63 -6.28 -6.29
C ALA A 4 1.02 -5.15 -5.45
N VAL A 5 0.15 -4.31 -6.04
CA VAL A 5 -0.53 -3.24 -5.29
C VAL A 5 -1.52 -3.79 -4.26
N LYS A 6 -2.24 -4.86 -4.58
CA LYS A 6 -3.13 -5.52 -3.61
C LYS A 6 -2.34 -6.13 -2.44
N ILE A 7 -1.22 -6.77 -2.73
CA ILE A 7 -0.31 -7.31 -1.69
C ILE A 7 0.24 -6.18 -0.82
N MET A 8 0.73 -5.10 -1.43
CA MET A 8 1.19 -3.91 -0.69
C MET A 8 0.09 -3.26 0.15
N TYR A 9 -1.16 -3.23 -0.34
CA TYR A 9 -2.29 -2.75 0.45
C TYR A 9 -2.52 -3.64 1.68
N ARG A 10 -2.42 -4.96 1.51
CA ARG A 10 -2.52 -5.92 2.62
C ARG A 10 -1.40 -5.72 3.64
N ILE A 11 -0.14 -5.61 3.18
CA ILE A 11 1.02 -5.30 4.03
C ILE A 11 0.73 -4.04 4.86
N GLN A 12 0.30 -2.96 4.21
CA GLN A 12 -0.03 -1.70 4.87
C GLN A 12 -1.09 -1.85 5.96
N SER A 13 -2.18 -2.58 5.68
CA SER A 13 -3.23 -2.83 6.68
C SER A 13 -2.70 -3.58 7.90
N LEU A 14 -1.87 -4.62 7.68
CA LEU A 14 -1.29 -5.39 8.78
C LEU A 14 -0.26 -4.57 9.57
N GLU A 15 0.57 -3.77 8.90
CA GLU A 15 1.52 -2.86 9.55
C GLU A 15 0.80 -1.84 10.44
N ILE A 16 -0.32 -1.27 9.99
CA ILE A 16 -1.13 -0.34 10.80
C ILE A 16 -1.68 -1.04 12.04
N ILE A 17 -2.27 -2.24 11.88
CA ILE A 17 -2.78 -3.03 13.02
C ILE A 17 -1.65 -3.33 14.01
N LEU A 18 -0.46 -3.65 13.51
CA LEU A 18 0.71 -3.94 14.32
C LEU A 18 1.20 -2.70 15.08
N GLU A 19 1.24 -1.53 14.42
CA GLU A 19 1.55 -0.24 15.03
C GLU A 19 0.56 0.11 16.15
N GLU A 20 -0.74 -0.05 15.90
CA GLU A 20 -1.82 0.18 16.87
C GLU A 20 -1.71 -0.76 18.08
N THR A 21 -1.50 -2.06 17.84
CA THR A 21 -1.34 -3.06 18.90
C THR A 21 -0.17 -2.73 19.82
N ARG A 22 0.94 -2.26 19.25
CA ARG A 22 2.13 -1.85 20.03
C ARG A 22 1.84 -0.65 20.94
N ILE A 23 1.02 0.30 20.48
CA ILE A 23 0.63 1.47 21.28
C ILE A 23 -0.23 1.04 22.48
N VAL A 24 -1.17 0.11 22.27
CA VAL A 24 -2.12 -0.34 23.30
C VAL A 24 -1.46 -1.25 24.34
N HIS A 25 -0.65 -2.21 23.89
CA HIS A 25 -0.15 -3.28 24.76
C HIS A 25 1.24 -3.05 25.35
N ARG A 26 1.98 -2.05 24.85
CA ARG A 26 3.34 -1.61 25.27
C ARG A 26 4.31 -2.75 25.60
N ASP A 27 4.21 -3.33 26.79
CA ASP A 27 5.13 -4.36 27.34
C ASP A 27 4.57 -5.78 27.30
N ASN A 28 3.27 -5.98 27.06
CA ASN A 28 2.63 -7.29 27.04
C ASN A 28 2.10 -7.64 25.65
N LEU A 29 3.02 -7.79 24.69
CA LEU A 29 2.65 -8.13 23.32
C LEU A 29 2.10 -9.57 23.25
N PRO A 30 0.88 -9.77 22.71
CA PRO A 30 0.32 -11.10 22.58
C PRO A 30 1.11 -11.94 21.56
N PRO A 31 1.08 -13.28 21.68
CA PRO A 31 1.76 -14.19 20.73
C PRO A 31 1.37 -13.99 19.25
N GLN A 32 0.15 -13.48 19.03
CA GLN A 32 -0.41 -13.13 17.73
C GLN A 32 0.42 -12.05 16.99
N TYR A 33 1.26 -11.31 17.72
CA TYR A 33 2.17 -10.32 17.15
C TYR A 33 3.26 -10.98 16.27
N ALA A 34 3.88 -12.06 16.75
CA ALA A 34 4.93 -12.75 16.01
C ALA A 34 4.38 -13.32 14.69
N THR A 35 3.20 -13.94 14.74
CA THR A 35 2.53 -14.48 13.55
C THR A 35 2.17 -13.40 12.54
N LEU A 36 1.85 -12.19 13.01
CA LEU A 36 1.53 -11.06 12.14
C LEU A 36 2.79 -10.55 11.42
N GLN A 37 3.92 -10.47 12.13
CA GLN A 37 5.21 -10.11 11.54
C GLN A 37 5.65 -11.11 10.48
N GLU A 38 5.59 -12.40 10.76
CA GLU A 38 5.89 -13.47 9.79
C GLU A 38 5.00 -13.36 8.55
N THR A 39 3.71 -13.07 8.74
CA THR A 39 2.78 -12.86 7.63
C THR A 39 3.16 -11.64 6.78
N ILE A 40 3.55 -10.53 7.42
CA ILE A 40 4.02 -9.33 6.71
C ILE A 40 5.28 -9.66 5.90
N GLU A 41 6.27 -10.32 6.50
CA GLU A 41 7.51 -10.70 5.81
C GLU A 41 7.24 -11.64 4.61
N ALA A 42 6.36 -12.64 4.78
CA ALA A 42 5.97 -13.54 3.71
C ALA A 42 5.26 -12.82 2.55
N LEU A 43 4.45 -11.80 2.84
CA LEU A 43 3.82 -10.95 1.82
C LEU A 43 4.84 -10.04 1.13
N ARG A 44 5.80 -9.48 1.88
CA ARG A 44 6.87 -8.62 1.34
C ARG A 44 7.72 -9.37 0.32
N ASN A 45 7.99 -10.65 0.55
CA ASN A 45 8.73 -11.52 -0.39
C ASN A 45 7.99 -11.79 -1.71
N GLN A 46 6.69 -11.48 -1.80
CA GLN A 46 5.90 -11.62 -3.03
C GLN A 46 5.87 -10.31 -3.86
N VAL A 47 6.42 -9.22 -3.34
CA VAL A 47 6.46 -7.92 -4.03
C VAL A 47 7.85 -7.72 -4.65
N PRO A 48 7.94 -7.32 -5.93
CA PRO A 48 9.23 -6.98 -6.54
C PRO A 48 9.98 -5.90 -5.74
N GLU A 49 11.29 -6.08 -5.58
CA GLU A 49 12.14 -5.24 -4.73
C GLU A 49 12.03 -3.74 -5.08
N GLU A 50 11.96 -3.40 -6.38
CA GLU A 50 11.81 -2.01 -6.83
C GLU A 50 10.51 -1.35 -6.33
N HIS A 51 9.41 -2.11 -6.29
CA HIS A 51 8.12 -1.63 -5.82
C HIS A 51 8.11 -1.54 -4.30
N LEU A 52 8.71 -2.53 -3.63
CA LEU A 52 8.81 -2.58 -2.18
C LEU A 52 9.68 -1.43 -1.63
N ALA A 53 10.81 -1.14 -2.27
CA ALA A 53 11.67 -0.01 -1.89
C ALA A 53 10.95 1.34 -2.02
N ARG A 54 10.13 1.50 -3.06
CA ARG A 54 9.28 2.69 -3.21
C ARG A 54 8.18 2.74 -2.16
N TYR A 55 7.51 1.61 -1.90
CA TYR A 55 6.50 1.47 -0.86
C TYR A 55 7.05 1.91 0.49
N ASP A 56 8.19 1.36 0.91
CA ASP A 56 8.82 1.66 2.20
C ASP A 56 9.17 3.14 2.32
N ARG A 57 9.69 3.75 1.25
CA ARG A 57 10.00 5.19 1.23
C ARG A 57 8.78 6.06 1.52
N ILE A 58 7.64 5.72 0.92
CA ILE A 58 6.39 6.47 1.12
C ILE A 58 5.79 6.13 2.48
N ARG A 59 5.86 4.85 2.90
CA ARG A 59 5.26 4.35 4.14
C ARG A 59 5.80 5.03 5.39
N LYS A 60 7.08 5.43 5.36
CA LYS A 60 7.72 6.25 6.40
C LYS A 60 6.97 7.55 6.72
N ASN A 61 6.26 8.11 5.74
CA ASN A 61 5.54 9.39 5.85
C ASN A 61 4.01 9.23 5.90
N GLY A 62 3.50 7.99 6.03
CA GLY A 62 2.06 7.72 6.09
C GLY A 62 1.65 6.60 5.12
N GLN A 63 0.42 6.64 4.61
CA GLN A 63 -0.07 5.59 3.69
C GLN A 63 0.65 5.64 2.33
N ALA A 64 1.18 4.49 1.91
CA ALA A 64 1.84 4.28 0.62
C ALA A 64 0.88 3.81 -0.48
N VAL A 65 -0.15 3.04 -0.12
CA VAL A 65 -1.23 2.60 -1.02
C VAL A 65 -2.53 3.28 -0.61
N VAL A 66 -3.23 3.87 -1.58
CA VAL A 66 -4.50 4.58 -1.37
C VAL A 66 -5.51 4.18 -2.43
N ASN A 67 -6.80 4.25 -2.07
CA ASN A 67 -7.86 3.99 -3.03
C ASN A 67 -7.91 5.09 -4.10
N LEU A 68 -8.25 4.67 -5.32
CA LEU A 68 -8.73 5.54 -6.36
C LEU A 68 -10.27 5.44 -6.39
N VAL A 69 -10.97 6.54 -6.14
CA VAL A 69 -12.44 6.57 -6.12
C VAL A 69 -12.93 7.63 -7.10
N ASN A 70 -13.78 7.22 -8.05
CA ASN A 70 -14.34 8.12 -9.07
C ASN A 70 -13.28 8.95 -9.82
N GLY A 71 -12.10 8.37 -10.09
CA GLY A 71 -10.99 9.06 -10.74
C GLY A 71 -10.13 9.93 -9.83
N PHE A 72 -10.47 10.05 -8.54
CA PHE A 72 -9.70 10.83 -7.57
C PHE A 72 -8.79 9.95 -6.71
N CYS A 73 -7.54 10.38 -6.56
CA CYS A 73 -6.59 9.77 -5.62
C CYS A 73 -6.96 10.16 -4.19
N LEU A 74 -7.35 9.21 -3.32
CA LEU A 74 -7.69 9.53 -1.93
C LEU A 74 -6.51 10.00 -1.07
N GLY A 75 -5.27 9.87 -1.58
CA GLY A 75 -4.08 10.35 -0.91
C GLY A 75 -3.83 11.86 -1.03
N CYS A 76 -4.11 12.45 -2.19
CA CYS A 76 -3.86 13.88 -2.46
C CYS A 76 -5.07 14.64 -3.00
N ARG A 77 -6.17 13.93 -3.28
CA ARG A 77 -7.45 14.44 -3.79
C ARG A 77 -7.39 15.08 -5.18
N MET A 78 -6.30 14.90 -5.90
CA MET A 78 -6.21 15.28 -7.30
C MET A 78 -6.89 14.23 -8.19
N GLU A 79 -7.51 14.71 -9.27
CA GLU A 79 -8.09 13.87 -10.32
C GLU A 79 -6.99 13.26 -11.19
N ILE A 80 -7.18 11.99 -11.58
CA ILE A 80 -6.34 11.27 -12.52
C ILE A 80 -6.98 11.40 -13.91
N SER A 81 -6.16 11.75 -14.90
CA SER A 81 -6.66 11.91 -16.28
C SER A 81 -7.33 10.63 -16.77
N LEU A 82 -8.40 10.75 -17.56
CA LEU A 82 -9.11 9.59 -18.12
C LEU A 82 -8.18 8.71 -18.98
N GLY A 83 -7.23 9.33 -19.69
CA GLY A 83 -6.21 8.61 -20.45
C GLY A 83 -5.33 7.72 -19.58
N ASP A 84 -4.82 8.26 -18.48
CA ASP A 84 -4.01 7.48 -17.52
C ASP A 84 -4.84 6.39 -16.85
N LEU A 85 -6.08 6.67 -16.47
CA LEU A 85 -6.99 5.67 -15.91
C LEU A 85 -7.21 4.50 -16.85
N ASN A 86 -7.45 4.78 -18.14
CA ASN A 86 -7.64 3.73 -19.14
C ASN A 86 -6.38 2.88 -19.33
N ARG A 87 -5.20 3.50 -19.34
CA ARG A 87 -3.92 2.78 -19.42
C ARG A 87 -3.66 1.93 -18.18
N MET A 88 -3.90 2.48 -16.98
CA MET A 88 -3.78 1.77 -15.70
C MET A 88 -4.69 0.54 -15.65
N LYS A 89 -5.96 0.66 -16.09
CA LYS A 89 -6.92 -0.45 -16.17
C LYS A 89 -6.48 -1.56 -17.12
N ARG A 90 -5.76 -1.21 -18.20
CA ARG A 90 -5.20 -2.16 -19.18
C ARG A 90 -3.80 -2.68 -18.82
N ASP A 91 -3.28 -2.35 -17.63
CA ASP A 91 -1.90 -2.65 -17.19
C ASP A 91 -0.81 -2.07 -18.13
N GLU A 92 -1.15 -1.03 -18.92
CA GLU A 92 -0.25 -0.29 -19.84
C GLU A 92 0.47 0.89 -19.15
N ALA A 93 0.17 1.12 -17.87
CA ALA A 93 0.76 2.15 -17.04
C ALA A 93 0.86 1.68 -15.59
N ASN A 94 1.86 2.20 -14.88
CA ASN A 94 2.02 1.93 -13.45
C ASN A 94 0.85 2.48 -12.65
N LEU A 95 0.45 1.75 -11.62
CA LEU A 95 -0.60 2.14 -10.67
C LEU A 95 -0.08 3.12 -9.64
N ILE A 96 0.42 4.26 -10.11
CA ILE A 96 1.05 5.30 -9.30
C ILE A 96 0.35 6.62 -9.61
N CYS A 97 -0.03 7.35 -8.57
CA CYS A 97 -0.57 8.70 -8.73
C CYS A 97 0.52 9.63 -9.31
N PRO A 98 0.27 10.32 -10.43
CA PRO A 98 1.23 11.24 -11.04
C PRO A 98 1.46 12.49 -10.18
N HIS A 99 0.50 12.83 -9.31
CA HIS A 99 0.55 14.04 -8.48
C HIS A 99 1.30 13.86 -7.15
N CYS A 100 1.08 12.74 -6.45
CA CYS A 100 1.68 12.50 -5.13
C CYS A 100 2.56 11.26 -5.03
N GLY A 101 2.66 10.47 -6.10
CA GLY A 101 3.57 9.34 -6.18
C GLY A 101 3.16 8.08 -5.38
N LYS A 102 2.05 8.11 -4.64
CA LYS A 102 1.46 6.95 -3.94
C LYS A 102 0.93 5.91 -4.91
N PHE A 103 0.92 4.64 -4.50
CA PHE A 103 0.28 3.57 -5.26
C PHE A 103 -1.24 3.71 -5.21
N LEU A 104 -1.89 3.42 -6.34
CA LEU A 104 -3.33 3.51 -6.52
C LEU A 104 -3.93 2.11 -6.51
N LEU A 105 -4.78 1.83 -5.51
CA LEU A 105 -5.64 0.67 -5.52
C LEU A 105 -6.87 0.98 -6.37
N LEU A 106 -6.99 0.29 -7.51
CA LEU A 106 -8.20 0.31 -8.32
C LEU A 106 -9.22 -0.63 -7.66
N VAL A 107 -10.34 -0.07 -7.23
CA VAL A 107 -11.50 -0.77 -6.66
C VAL A 107 -12.61 -0.93 -7.69
#